data_AF-A0A955JPC2-F1
#
_entry.id   AF-A0A955JPC2-F1
#
_cell.length_a   1.000
_cell.length_b   1.000
_cell.length_c   1.000
_cell.angle_alpha   90.00
_cell.angle_beta   90.00
_cell.angle_gamma   90.00
#
_symmetry.space_group_name_H-M   'P 1'
#
loop_
_entity.id
_entity.type
_entity.pdbx_description
1 polymer ?
#
loop_
_entity_poly.entity_id
_entity_poly.type
_entity_poly.pdbx_seq_one_letter_code
_entity_poly.pdbx_strand_id
1 'polypeptide(L)'
;MKVKKVSLSSPGYPERLRCASSPPKALYVLGDIEKLTRTRTVGVVGSRAITPYGRQVTTSLVSDLASHGIGVVSGLALGVDAIAHIACLDAGGYTVAVLPCGLDQIHPATNRNLAIRILENGGALVSEYPSGTTPFKQNFVARNRIVAGLSDALLITEASERSGSLHTANFALEQGKPVAAVPGPITTNTSRGTNSLIKSGAQVVTDVGDILDTLGLDSQTQRVDILGANPAETTVLDLLRAGHSDINDLQTRSKLSVEEFNQTLTMLEISGKVRALGGGHWSIG
;
A
#
# COMPACT_ATOMS: atom_id res chain seq x y z
N MET A 1 24.16 -6.78 9.55
CA MET A 1 23.17 -6.43 10.60
C MET A 1 23.06 -7.58 11.61
N LYS A 2 22.79 -7.31 12.89
CA LYS A 2 22.57 -8.35 13.92
C LYS A 2 21.07 -8.61 14.10
N VAL A 3 20.68 -9.87 14.27
CA VAL A 3 19.30 -10.24 14.60
C VAL A 3 18.98 -9.82 16.03
N LYS A 4 17.88 -9.08 16.22
CA LYS A 4 17.34 -8.71 17.52
C LYS A 4 16.20 -9.65 17.88
N LYS A 5 16.23 -10.23 19.08
CA LYS A 5 15.11 -10.98 19.64
C LYS A 5 14.31 -10.07 20.55
N VAL A 6 13.00 -9.99 20.32
CA VAL A 6 12.08 -9.14 21.09
C VAL A 6 10.99 -10.03 21.65
N SER A 7 10.95 -10.15 22.98
CA SER A 7 9.90 -10.89 23.67
C SER A 7 8.60 -10.12 23.66
N LEU A 8 7.48 -10.84 23.76
CA LEU A 8 6.16 -10.24 23.90
C LEU A 8 6.14 -9.21 25.06
N SER A 9 6.76 -9.49 26.20
CA SER A 9 6.82 -8.55 27.34
C SER A 9 7.68 -7.30 27.11
N SER A 10 8.44 -7.21 26.03
CA SER A 10 9.37 -6.10 25.80
C SER A 10 8.63 -4.84 25.34
N PRO A 11 9.05 -3.63 25.77
CA PRO A 11 8.56 -2.37 25.22
C PRO A 11 8.79 -2.19 23.71
N GLY A 12 9.78 -2.90 23.15
CA GLY A 12 10.08 -2.85 21.72
C GLY A 12 9.20 -3.77 20.86
N TYR A 13 8.26 -4.51 21.45
CA TYR A 13 7.37 -5.40 20.72
C TYR A 13 6.25 -4.58 20.04
N PRO A 14 5.93 -4.81 18.74
CA PRO A 14 4.87 -4.08 18.06
C PRO A 14 3.50 -4.24 18.74
N GLU A 15 2.98 -3.15 19.33
CA GLU A 15 1.71 -3.14 20.05
C GLU A 15 0.55 -3.69 19.21
N ARG A 16 0.49 -3.32 17.94
CA ARG A 16 -0.49 -3.82 16.94
C ARG A 16 -0.55 -5.35 16.84
N LEU A 17 0.56 -6.04 17.11
CA LEU A 17 0.65 -7.48 17.04
C LEU A 17 0.29 -8.15 18.38
N ARG A 18 0.25 -7.42 19.50
CA ARG A 18 -0.23 -7.95 20.78
C ARG A 18 -1.72 -8.24 20.76
N CYS A 19 -2.47 -7.46 19.99
CA CYS A 19 -3.91 -7.61 19.82
C CYS A 19 -4.29 -8.85 18.99
N ALA A 20 -3.32 -9.56 18.42
CA ALA A 20 -3.60 -10.81 17.72
C ALA A 20 -4.14 -11.87 18.68
N SER A 21 -5.10 -12.68 18.22
CA SER A 21 -5.71 -13.79 19.00
C SER A 21 -4.68 -14.77 19.56
N SER A 22 -3.57 -14.95 18.85
CA SER A 22 -2.39 -15.67 19.30
C SER A 22 -1.16 -14.85 18.92
N PRO A 23 -0.64 -13.96 19.80
CA PRO A 23 0.52 -13.14 19.49
C PRO A 23 1.81 -13.96 19.64
N PRO A 24 2.82 -13.79 18.76
CA PRO A 24 4.12 -14.43 18.93
C PRO A 24 4.75 -14.16 20.29
N LYS A 25 5.19 -15.21 21.00
CA LYS A 25 5.89 -15.05 22.29
C LYS A 25 7.22 -14.32 22.14
N ALA A 26 7.85 -14.45 20.97
CA ALA A 26 9.04 -13.71 20.59
C ALA A 26 9.04 -13.45 19.09
N LEU A 27 9.63 -12.33 18.71
CA LEU A 27 9.97 -11.99 17.33
C LEU A 27 11.48 -11.88 17.17
N TYR A 28 11.98 -12.42 16.07
CA TYR A 28 13.32 -12.23 15.57
C TYR A 28 13.24 -11.20 14.44
N VAL A 29 13.99 -10.11 14.57
CA VAL A 29 13.97 -8.99 13.64
C VAL A 29 15.39 -8.74 13.14
N LEU A 30 15.55 -8.71 11.82
CA LEU A 30 16.77 -8.25 11.16
C LEU A 30 16.41 -6.98 10.38
N GLY A 31 16.91 -5.83 10.83
CA GLY A 31 16.53 -4.51 10.32
C GLY A 31 16.22 -3.51 11.44
N ASP A 32 15.58 -2.40 11.09
CA ASP A 32 15.18 -1.37 12.04
C ASP A 32 13.83 -1.70 12.71
N ILE A 33 13.89 -1.99 14.00
CA ILE A 33 12.71 -2.30 14.82
C ILE A 33 11.91 -1.06 15.23
N GLU A 34 12.56 0.09 15.39
CA GLU A 34 11.84 1.32 15.73
C GLU A 34 10.98 1.77 14.55
N LYS A 35 11.53 1.64 13.34
CA LYS A 35 10.77 1.89 12.11
C LYS A 35 9.62 0.90 11.94
N LEU A 36 9.81 -0.38 12.29
CA LEU A 36 8.77 -1.41 12.27
C LEU A 36 7.58 -1.05 13.18
N THR A 37 7.83 -0.47 14.36
CA THR A 37 6.76 -0.16 15.32
C THR A 37 6.04 1.15 15.00
N ARG A 38 6.76 2.17 14.52
CA ARG A 38 6.23 3.53 14.30
C ARG A 38 5.58 3.74 12.92
N THR A 39 6.00 3.02 11.89
CA THR A 39 5.52 3.25 10.53
C THR A 39 4.11 2.71 10.35
N ARG A 40 3.20 3.48 9.72
CA ARG A 40 1.91 2.92 9.29
C ARG A 40 2.14 1.98 8.12
N THR A 41 1.45 0.85 8.10
CA THR A 41 1.70 -0.19 7.10
C THR A 41 0.43 -0.81 6.54
N VAL A 42 0.50 -1.24 5.29
CA VAL A 42 -0.51 -2.07 4.65
C VAL A 42 0.07 -3.44 4.35
N GLY A 43 -0.66 -4.47 4.73
CA GLY A 43 -0.33 -5.84 4.41
C GLY A 43 -0.77 -6.16 3.00
N VAL A 44 0.16 -6.45 2.09
CA VAL A 44 -0.18 -6.71 0.67
C VAL A 44 0.07 -8.17 0.36
N VAL A 45 -1.00 -8.92 0.08
CA VAL A 45 -0.92 -10.37 -0.15
C VAL A 45 -1.78 -10.79 -1.35
N GLY A 46 -1.47 -11.94 -1.94
CA GLY A 46 -2.29 -12.45 -3.04
C GLY A 46 -1.74 -13.71 -3.70
N SER A 47 -2.08 -13.87 -4.97
CA SER A 47 -1.72 -15.04 -5.77
C SER A 47 -0.21 -15.17 -5.93
N ARG A 48 0.29 -16.40 -5.77
CA ARG A 48 1.68 -16.76 -6.12
C ARG A 48 1.90 -16.84 -7.63
N ALA A 49 0.84 -17.19 -8.36
CA ALA A 49 0.80 -17.20 -9.82
C ALA A 49 0.04 -15.95 -10.27
N ILE A 50 0.72 -14.81 -10.22
CA ILE A 50 0.14 -13.50 -10.50
C ILE A 50 -0.05 -13.28 -12.00
N THR A 51 -1.18 -12.71 -12.40
CA THR A 51 -1.43 -12.33 -13.80
C THR A 51 -0.73 -11.00 -14.17
N PRO A 52 -0.65 -10.63 -15.46
CA PRO A 52 -0.20 -9.30 -15.87
C PRO A 52 -1.02 -8.17 -15.24
N TYR A 53 -2.34 -8.35 -15.14
CA TYR A 53 -3.24 -7.41 -14.47
C TYR A 53 -2.88 -7.27 -12.99
N GLY A 54 -2.81 -8.39 -12.26
CA GLY A 54 -2.46 -8.36 -10.85
C GLY A 54 -1.09 -7.72 -10.59
N ARG A 55 -0.11 -7.96 -11.47
CA ARG A 55 1.21 -7.31 -11.41
C ARG A 55 1.09 -5.81 -11.56
N GLN A 56 0.42 -5.33 -12.61
CA GLN A 56 0.25 -3.91 -12.87
C GLN A 56 -0.45 -3.19 -11.70
N VAL A 57 -1.56 -3.74 -11.21
CA VAL A 57 -2.30 -3.14 -10.11
C VAL A 57 -1.51 -3.17 -8.80
N THR A 58 -0.85 -4.30 -8.49
CA THR A 58 0.00 -4.39 -7.30
C THR A 58 1.14 -3.37 -7.37
N THR A 59 1.81 -3.24 -8.51
CA THR A 59 2.87 -2.24 -8.68
C THR A 59 2.35 -0.82 -8.49
N SER A 60 1.23 -0.45 -9.14
CA SER A 60 0.68 0.91 -9.02
C SER A 60 0.29 1.25 -7.59
N LEU A 61 -0.60 0.45 -6.98
CA LEU A 61 -1.12 0.72 -5.64
C LEU A 61 0.00 0.77 -4.60
N VAL A 62 1.00 -0.11 -4.72
CA VAL A 62 2.09 -0.16 -3.75
C VAL A 62 3.07 1.00 -3.92
N SER A 63 3.37 1.40 -5.16
CA SER A 63 4.17 2.61 -5.40
C SER A 63 3.48 3.84 -4.83
N ASP A 64 2.17 3.95 -5.01
CA ASP A 64 1.37 5.06 -4.48
C ASP A 64 1.30 5.03 -2.94
N LEU A 65 1.13 3.86 -2.32
CA LEU A 65 1.22 3.74 -0.86
C LEU A 65 2.58 4.19 -0.33
N ALA A 66 3.66 3.78 -1.00
CA ALA A 66 5.01 4.17 -0.62
C ALA A 66 5.25 5.68 -0.74
N SER A 67 4.73 6.33 -1.79
CA SER A 67 4.86 7.78 -1.97
C SER A 67 4.12 8.58 -0.89
N HIS A 68 3.05 8.02 -0.32
CA HIS A 68 2.32 8.57 0.83
C HIS A 68 2.98 8.21 2.18
N GLY A 69 4.18 7.62 2.18
CA GLY A 69 4.90 7.24 3.39
C GLY A 69 4.33 6.02 4.11
N ILE A 70 3.43 5.26 3.47
CA ILE A 70 2.85 4.03 4.01
C ILE A 70 3.77 2.86 3.68
N GLY A 71 4.19 2.13 4.71
CA GLY A 71 5.03 0.95 4.54
C GLY A 71 4.25 -0.28 4.08
N VAL A 72 4.95 -1.25 3.50
CA VAL A 72 4.34 -2.51 3.06
C VAL A 72 4.81 -3.68 3.91
N VAL A 73 3.88 -4.48 4.42
CA VAL A 73 4.19 -5.77 5.05
C VAL A 73 3.75 -6.88 4.10
N SER A 74 4.63 -7.85 3.84
CA SER A 74 4.25 -9.02 3.06
C SER A 74 5.07 -10.24 3.44
N GLY A 75 4.81 -11.36 2.79
CA GLY A 75 5.34 -12.66 3.13
C GLY A 75 6.57 -13.11 2.34
N LEU A 76 7.13 -12.26 1.48
CA LEU A 76 8.24 -12.62 0.57
C LEU A 76 7.97 -13.87 -0.29
N ALA A 77 6.70 -14.27 -0.50
CA ALA A 77 6.37 -15.36 -1.40
C ALA A 77 6.58 -14.94 -2.87
N LEU A 78 6.42 -15.89 -3.80
CA LEU A 78 6.31 -15.56 -5.23
C LEU A 78 5.02 -14.76 -5.50
N GLY A 79 4.95 -14.13 -6.66
CA GLY A 79 3.76 -13.41 -7.10
C GLY A 79 3.57 -12.10 -6.35
N VAL A 80 2.35 -11.84 -5.86
CA VAL A 80 1.95 -10.56 -5.26
C VAL A 80 2.93 -10.10 -4.18
N ASP A 81 3.32 -10.97 -3.25
CA ASP A 81 4.24 -10.62 -2.16
C ASP A 81 5.57 -10.04 -2.68
N ALA A 82 6.21 -10.71 -3.65
CA ALA A 82 7.47 -10.24 -4.22
C ALA A 82 7.29 -8.92 -4.99
N ILE A 83 6.20 -8.79 -5.75
CA ILE A 83 5.92 -7.57 -6.53
C ILE A 83 5.66 -6.38 -5.60
N ALA A 84 4.93 -6.59 -4.50
CA ALA A 84 4.69 -5.55 -3.51
C ALA A 84 6.00 -5.06 -2.88
N HIS A 85 6.88 -5.96 -2.46
CA HIS A 85 8.19 -5.56 -1.96
C HIS A 85 9.02 -4.80 -3.00
N ILE A 86 9.06 -5.28 -4.24
CA ILE A 86 9.82 -4.63 -5.32
C ILE A 86 9.28 -3.23 -5.61
N ALA A 87 7.96 -3.09 -5.81
CA ALA A 87 7.34 -1.80 -6.10
C ALA A 87 7.53 -0.80 -4.96
N CYS A 88 7.42 -1.25 -3.71
CA CYS A 88 7.65 -0.40 -2.55
C CYS A 88 9.10 0.10 -2.50
N LEU A 89 10.07 -0.78 -2.76
CA LEU A 89 11.49 -0.42 -2.80
C LEU A 89 11.83 0.49 -3.98
N ASP A 90 11.26 0.23 -5.16
CA ASP A 90 11.47 1.05 -6.37
C ASP A 90 10.94 2.49 -6.16
N ALA A 91 9.88 2.65 -5.36
CA ALA A 91 9.34 3.95 -4.94
C ALA A 91 10.06 4.56 -3.72
N GLY A 92 11.14 3.95 -3.21
CA GLY A 92 11.89 4.43 -2.05
C GLY A 92 11.17 4.24 -0.69
N GLY A 93 10.13 3.41 -0.66
CA GLY A 93 9.31 3.13 0.52
C GLY A 93 9.93 2.15 1.51
N TYR A 94 9.27 2.01 2.66
CA TYR A 94 9.65 1.07 3.71
C TYR A 94 8.89 -0.26 3.56
N THR A 95 9.60 -1.39 3.59
CA THR A 95 8.94 -2.69 3.52
C THR A 95 9.48 -3.72 4.51
N VAL A 96 8.59 -4.62 4.94
CA VAL A 96 8.82 -5.64 5.96
C VAL A 96 8.40 -7.00 5.41
N ALA A 97 9.36 -7.93 5.32
CA ALA A 97 9.09 -9.31 4.95
C ALA A 97 9.00 -10.19 6.20
N VAL A 98 7.85 -10.82 6.40
CA VAL A 98 7.65 -11.78 7.51
C VAL A 98 7.95 -13.18 6.99
N LEU A 99 8.81 -13.98 7.61
CA LEU A 99 9.26 -15.29 7.13
C LEU A 99 8.62 -16.46 7.91
N PRO A 100 8.39 -17.63 7.27
CA PRO A 100 7.84 -18.83 7.92
C PRO A 100 8.91 -19.73 8.57
N CYS A 101 10.15 -19.25 8.67
CA CYS A 101 11.33 -20.00 9.09
C CYS A 101 12.34 -19.06 9.75
N GLY A 102 13.48 -19.59 10.21
CA GLY A 102 14.56 -18.76 10.74
C GLY A 102 15.04 -17.73 9.71
N LEU A 103 15.51 -16.57 10.18
CA LEU A 103 15.99 -15.49 9.29
C LEU A 103 17.26 -15.86 8.50
N ASP A 104 17.93 -16.94 8.88
CA ASP A 104 19.06 -17.55 8.19
C ASP A 104 18.66 -18.34 6.93
N GLN A 105 17.37 -18.64 6.76
CA GLN A 105 16.84 -19.42 5.64
C GLN A 105 15.80 -18.61 4.85
N ILE A 106 16.23 -17.96 3.77
CA ILE A 106 15.30 -17.26 2.88
C ILE A 106 14.57 -18.27 1.99
N HIS A 107 13.23 -18.24 2.05
CA HIS A 107 12.37 -19.06 1.22
C HIS A 107 11.24 -18.21 0.58
N PRO A 108 11.01 -18.33 -0.75
CA PRO A 108 11.74 -19.17 -1.70
C PRO A 108 13.16 -18.63 -1.96
N ALA A 109 14.09 -19.52 -2.31
CA ALA A 109 15.49 -19.16 -2.54
C ALA A 109 15.67 -18.11 -3.66
N THR A 110 14.75 -18.08 -4.64
CA THR A 110 14.72 -17.09 -5.72
C THR A 110 14.57 -15.65 -5.22
N ASN A 111 13.96 -15.45 -4.04
CA ASN A 111 13.77 -14.14 -3.44
C ASN A 111 14.91 -13.74 -2.48
N ARG A 112 16.03 -14.45 -2.47
CA ARG A 112 17.19 -14.12 -1.62
C ARG A 112 17.75 -12.72 -1.90
N ASN A 113 17.89 -12.36 -3.17
CA ASN A 113 18.37 -11.03 -3.55
C ASN A 113 17.37 -9.94 -3.16
N LEU A 114 16.07 -10.23 -3.24
CA LEU A 114 15.03 -9.31 -2.78
C LEU A 114 15.12 -9.10 -1.25
N ALA A 115 15.33 -10.16 -0.46
CA ALA A 115 15.52 -10.04 0.98
C ALA A 115 16.74 -9.18 1.35
N ILE A 116 17.84 -9.33 0.61
CA ILE A 116 19.03 -8.48 0.77
C ILE A 116 18.69 -7.02 0.45
N ARG A 117 18.03 -6.78 -0.69
CA ARG A 117 17.62 -5.44 -1.10
C ARG A 117 16.70 -4.76 -0.08
N ILE A 118 15.77 -5.51 0.53
CA ILE A 118 14.91 -5.01 1.63
C ILE A 118 15.78 -4.46 2.77
N LEU A 119 16.80 -5.22 3.20
CA LEU A 119 17.68 -4.81 4.29
C LEU A 119 18.57 -3.62 3.92
N GLU A 120 19.13 -3.61 2.71
CA GLU A 120 19.99 -2.53 2.21
C GLU A 120 19.25 -1.19 2.13
N ASN A 121 17.93 -1.21 1.89
CA ASN A 121 17.09 -0.02 1.83
C ASN A 121 16.42 0.31 3.18
N GLY A 122 16.93 -0.23 4.28
CA GLY A 122 16.44 0.07 5.64
C GLY A 122 15.08 -0.53 5.98
N GLY A 123 14.64 -1.55 5.23
CA GLY A 123 13.51 -2.42 5.55
C GLY A 123 13.84 -3.42 6.67
N ALA A 124 12.96 -4.41 6.86
CA ALA A 124 13.17 -5.45 7.88
C ALA A 124 12.71 -6.84 7.43
N LEU A 125 13.41 -7.86 7.93
CA LEU A 125 12.95 -9.26 7.92
C LEU A 125 12.51 -9.64 9.33
N VAL A 126 11.34 -10.26 9.45
CA VAL A 126 10.72 -10.62 10.74
C VAL A 126 10.37 -12.10 10.73
N SER A 127 10.61 -12.80 11.83
CA SER A 127 10.17 -14.19 12.00
C SER A 127 9.81 -14.47 13.46
N GLU A 128 8.88 -15.37 13.70
CA GLU A 128 8.63 -15.94 15.04
C GLU A 128 9.61 -17.08 15.37
N TYR A 129 10.31 -17.61 14.37
CA TYR A 129 11.11 -18.80 14.51
C TYR A 129 12.60 -18.46 14.74
N PRO A 130 13.28 -19.16 15.67
CA PRO A 130 14.71 -18.98 15.88
C PRO A 130 15.52 -19.42 14.66
N SER A 131 16.79 -18.99 14.62
CA SER A 131 17.77 -19.40 13.62
C SER A 131 17.84 -20.93 13.52
N GLY A 132 17.98 -21.47 12.31
CA GLY A 132 18.04 -22.91 12.05
C GLY A 132 16.68 -23.58 11.84
N THR A 133 15.57 -22.87 12.11
CA THR A 133 14.23 -23.43 11.87
C THR A 133 13.94 -23.51 10.38
N THR A 134 13.62 -24.71 9.88
CA THR A 134 13.29 -24.96 8.48
C THR A 134 11.83 -24.59 8.14
N PRO A 135 11.51 -24.25 6.88
CA PRO A 135 10.15 -23.89 6.47
C PRO A 135 9.24 -25.13 6.36
N PHE A 136 8.31 -25.29 7.30
CA PHE A 136 7.22 -26.28 7.23
C PHE A 136 5.95 -25.69 6.64
N LYS A 137 5.12 -26.51 5.99
CA LYS A 137 3.85 -26.06 5.36
C LYS A 137 2.94 -25.33 6.36
N GLN A 138 2.82 -25.82 7.59
CA GLN A 138 2.00 -25.17 8.63
C GLN A 138 2.51 -23.77 8.98
N ASN A 139 3.83 -23.55 8.93
CA ASN A 139 4.43 -22.26 9.28
C ASN A 139 4.02 -21.16 8.29
N PHE A 140 3.75 -21.48 7.03
CA PHE A 140 3.28 -20.49 6.05
C PHE A 140 1.91 -19.92 6.44
N VAL A 141 1.00 -20.77 6.93
CA VAL A 141 -0.32 -20.33 7.39
C VAL A 141 -0.17 -19.60 8.72
N ALA A 142 0.60 -20.15 9.66
CA ALA A 142 0.84 -19.52 10.96
C ALA A 142 1.49 -18.14 10.84
N ARG A 143 2.42 -17.94 9.90
CA ARG A 143 3.07 -16.66 9.61
C ARG A 143 2.07 -15.59 9.19
N ASN A 144 1.02 -15.93 8.45
CA ASN A 144 0.09 -14.94 7.89
C ASN A 144 -0.63 -14.11 8.96
N ARG A 145 -0.83 -14.65 10.16
CA ARG A 145 -1.37 -13.86 11.28
C ARG A 145 -0.45 -12.71 11.71
N ILE A 146 0.86 -12.86 11.51
CA ILE A 146 1.87 -11.84 11.81
C ILE A 146 1.87 -10.78 10.71
N VAL A 147 1.72 -11.17 9.44
CA VAL A 147 1.52 -10.20 8.35
C VAL A 147 0.29 -9.35 8.63
N ALA A 148 -0.85 -9.96 8.96
CA ALA A 148 -2.06 -9.25 9.32
C ALA A 148 -1.86 -8.34 10.55
N GLY A 149 -1.25 -8.85 11.62
CA GLY A 149 -1.10 -8.09 12.87
C GLY A 149 -0.09 -6.95 12.80
N LEU A 150 0.94 -7.06 11.97
CA LEU A 150 1.88 -5.97 11.71
C LEU A 150 1.29 -4.88 10.79
N SER A 151 0.17 -5.16 10.12
CA SER A 151 -0.46 -4.23 9.17
C SER A 151 -1.57 -3.43 9.83
N ASP A 152 -1.80 -2.20 9.40
CA ASP A 152 -2.93 -1.37 9.83
C ASP A 152 -4.19 -1.66 8.99
N ALA A 153 -4.00 -2.05 7.73
CA ALA A 153 -5.03 -2.61 6.85
C ALA A 153 -4.44 -3.75 6.01
N LEU A 154 -5.28 -4.65 5.50
CA LEU A 154 -4.86 -5.70 4.56
C LEU A 154 -5.42 -5.42 3.16
N LEU A 155 -4.55 -5.41 2.15
CA LEU A 155 -4.88 -5.32 0.73
C LEU A 155 -4.66 -6.65 0.03
N ILE A 156 -5.66 -7.10 -0.71
CA ILE A 156 -5.58 -8.31 -1.56
C ILE A 156 -5.79 -7.92 -3.02
N THR A 157 -4.73 -7.95 -3.81
CA THR A 157 -4.75 -7.48 -5.21
C THR A 157 -5.18 -8.54 -6.21
N GLU A 158 -4.91 -9.81 -5.93
CA GLU A 158 -5.33 -10.93 -6.77
C GLU A 158 -5.40 -12.21 -5.93
N ALA A 159 -6.48 -12.98 -6.01
CA ALA A 159 -6.64 -14.23 -5.28
C ALA A 159 -7.69 -15.14 -5.91
N SER A 160 -7.37 -16.42 -6.06
CA SER A 160 -8.39 -17.44 -6.34
C SER A 160 -9.19 -17.80 -5.09
N GLU A 161 -10.32 -18.45 -5.27
CA GLU A 161 -11.26 -18.82 -4.20
C GLU A 161 -10.67 -19.77 -3.13
N ARG A 162 -9.58 -20.49 -3.46
CA ARG A 162 -8.83 -21.36 -2.54
C ARG A 162 -7.42 -20.85 -2.26
N SER A 163 -7.19 -19.54 -2.41
CA SER A 163 -5.88 -18.94 -2.21
C SER A 163 -5.49 -18.90 -0.73
N GLY A 164 -4.23 -19.18 -0.44
CA GLY A 164 -3.69 -19.03 0.92
C GLY A 164 -3.71 -17.58 1.44
N SER A 165 -3.86 -16.59 0.56
CA SER A 165 -4.07 -15.18 0.94
C SER A 165 -5.40 -14.94 1.67
N LEU A 166 -6.41 -15.79 1.44
CA LEU A 166 -7.70 -15.69 2.13
C LEU A 166 -7.58 -16.04 3.61
N HIS A 167 -6.62 -16.90 4.00
CA HIS A 167 -6.31 -17.11 5.42
C HIS A 167 -5.79 -15.83 6.08
N THR A 168 -4.98 -15.05 5.36
CA THR A 168 -4.52 -13.74 5.86
C THR A 168 -5.69 -12.77 6.03
N ALA A 169 -6.66 -12.78 5.10
CA ALA A 169 -7.89 -11.99 5.23
C ALA A 169 -8.66 -12.34 6.50
N ASN A 170 -8.84 -13.63 6.77
CA ASN A 170 -9.52 -14.09 7.98
C ASN A 170 -8.78 -13.66 9.24
N PHE A 171 -7.45 -13.81 9.28
CA PHE A 171 -6.66 -13.32 10.41
C PHE A 171 -6.75 -11.80 10.59
N ALA A 172 -6.83 -11.03 9.51
CA ALA A 172 -7.02 -9.58 9.59
C ALA A 172 -8.40 -9.25 10.21
N LEU A 173 -9.47 -9.89 9.74
CA LEU A 173 -10.82 -9.71 10.28
C LEU A 173 -10.91 -10.11 11.77
N GLU A 174 -10.34 -11.26 12.16
CA GLU A 174 -10.26 -11.71 13.56
C GLU A 174 -9.52 -10.71 14.46
N GLN A 175 -8.58 -9.95 13.89
CA GLN A 175 -7.78 -8.94 14.58
C GLN A 175 -8.41 -7.53 14.51
N GLY A 176 -9.62 -7.41 13.97
CA GLY A 176 -10.30 -6.13 13.80
C GLY A 176 -9.62 -5.20 12.79
N LYS A 177 -8.80 -5.75 11.87
CA LYS A 177 -8.14 -4.98 10.82
C LYS A 177 -9.08 -4.89 9.61
N PRO A 178 -9.21 -3.71 8.98
CA PRO A 178 -9.95 -3.59 7.74
C PRO A 178 -9.28 -4.41 6.63
N VAL A 179 -10.11 -5.05 5.82
CA VAL A 179 -9.69 -5.84 4.65
C VAL A 179 -10.23 -5.16 3.41
N ALA A 180 -9.33 -4.95 2.46
CA ALA A 180 -9.60 -4.30 1.18
C ALA A 180 -9.17 -5.23 0.04
N ALA A 181 -9.90 -5.22 -1.06
CA ALA A 181 -9.67 -6.13 -2.17
C ALA A 181 -9.89 -5.42 -3.52
N VAL A 182 -9.01 -5.75 -4.46
CA VAL A 182 -9.09 -5.24 -5.84
C VAL A 182 -10.11 -6.07 -6.63
N PRO A 183 -11.10 -5.44 -7.28
CA PRO A 183 -12.03 -6.15 -8.14
C PRO A 183 -11.32 -6.66 -9.38
N GLY A 184 -11.72 -7.83 -9.87
CA GLY A 184 -11.14 -8.39 -11.10
C GLY A 184 -12.17 -9.04 -12.01
N PRO A 185 -11.79 -9.37 -13.26
CA PRO A 185 -12.73 -9.92 -14.24
C PRO A 185 -13.38 -11.22 -13.74
N ILE A 186 -14.71 -11.30 -13.77
CA ILE A 186 -15.47 -12.49 -13.32
C ILE A 186 -15.16 -13.76 -14.14
N THR A 187 -14.56 -13.60 -15.32
CA THR A 187 -14.12 -14.67 -16.22
C THR A 187 -12.77 -15.28 -15.80
N THR A 188 -12.05 -14.66 -14.87
CA THR A 188 -10.73 -15.12 -14.43
C THR A 188 -10.80 -15.79 -13.06
N ASN A 189 -10.27 -17.00 -12.96
CA ASN A 189 -10.28 -17.75 -11.69
C ASN A 189 -9.46 -17.06 -10.59
N THR A 190 -8.43 -16.30 -10.97
CA THR A 190 -7.56 -15.54 -10.06
C THR A 190 -8.20 -14.30 -9.46
N SER A 191 -9.40 -13.91 -9.92
CA SER A 191 -10.19 -12.80 -9.35
C SER A 191 -11.35 -13.26 -8.48
N ARG A 192 -11.64 -14.56 -8.44
CA ARG A 192 -12.80 -15.09 -7.70
C ARG A 192 -12.71 -14.85 -6.20
N GLY A 193 -11.52 -14.98 -5.62
CA GLY A 193 -11.29 -14.77 -4.20
C GLY A 193 -11.45 -13.30 -3.81
N THR A 194 -10.86 -12.37 -4.56
CA THR A 194 -11.03 -10.92 -4.29
C THR A 194 -12.48 -10.49 -4.47
N ASN A 195 -13.13 -10.89 -5.56
CA ASN A 195 -14.55 -10.60 -5.76
C ASN A 195 -15.45 -11.22 -4.68
N SER A 196 -15.11 -12.41 -4.16
CA SER A 196 -15.85 -13.01 -3.04
C SER A 196 -15.64 -12.23 -1.75
N LEU A 197 -14.42 -11.77 -1.45
CA LEU A 197 -14.15 -10.93 -0.29
C LEU A 197 -14.96 -9.63 -0.35
N ILE A 198 -15.02 -8.99 -1.53
CA ILE A 198 -15.84 -7.80 -1.76
C ILE A 198 -17.32 -8.09 -1.45
N LYS A 199 -17.87 -9.21 -1.96
CA LYS A 199 -19.23 -9.63 -1.64
C LYS A 199 -19.46 -9.88 -0.14
N SER A 200 -18.42 -10.28 0.58
CA SER A 200 -18.46 -10.50 2.03
C SER A 200 -18.22 -9.22 2.84
N GLY A 201 -18.09 -8.06 2.20
CA GLY A 201 -17.95 -6.76 2.87
C GLY A 201 -16.53 -6.21 2.97
N ALA A 202 -15.56 -6.79 2.27
CA ALA A 202 -14.25 -6.15 2.12
C ALA A 202 -14.39 -4.85 1.31
N GLN A 203 -13.62 -3.83 1.68
CA GLN A 203 -13.59 -2.55 0.96
C GLN A 203 -13.13 -2.77 -0.48
N VAL A 204 -13.84 -2.20 -1.44
CA VAL A 204 -13.43 -2.23 -2.84
C VAL A 204 -12.31 -1.22 -3.04
N VAL A 205 -11.24 -1.65 -3.72
CA VAL A 205 -10.08 -0.80 -4.03
C VAL A 205 -9.95 -0.66 -5.53
N THR A 206 -10.11 0.57 -6.01
CA THR A 206 -9.91 0.97 -7.40
C THR A 206 -8.71 1.90 -7.56
N ASP A 207 -8.35 2.64 -6.50
CA ASP A 207 -7.14 3.44 -6.43
C ASP A 207 -6.57 3.50 -4.99
N VAL A 208 -5.46 4.21 -4.80
CA VAL A 208 -4.81 4.31 -3.48
C VAL A 208 -5.66 5.06 -2.46
N GLY A 209 -6.49 6.01 -2.90
CA GLY A 209 -7.38 6.81 -2.06
C GLY A 209 -8.31 5.94 -1.24
N ASP A 210 -8.88 4.89 -1.86
CA ASP A 210 -9.72 3.90 -1.15
C ASP A 210 -8.99 3.26 0.05
N ILE A 211 -7.68 3.04 -0.06
CA ILE A 211 -6.85 2.47 1.01
C ILE A 211 -6.51 3.53 2.06
N LEU A 212 -6.20 4.77 1.64
CA LEU A 212 -5.93 5.88 2.55
C LEU A 212 -7.14 6.19 3.42
N ASP A 213 -8.33 6.25 2.80
CA ASP A 213 -9.60 6.43 3.49
C ASP A 213 -9.85 5.28 4.49
N THR A 214 -9.54 4.04 4.10
CA THR A 214 -9.60 2.86 4.99
C THR A 214 -8.68 2.99 6.21
N LEU A 215 -7.52 3.63 6.06
CA LEU A 215 -6.59 3.92 7.14
C LEU A 215 -7.01 5.13 7.99
N GLY A 216 -8.13 5.78 7.66
CA GLY A 216 -8.55 7.05 8.26
C GLY A 216 -7.53 8.17 8.01
N LEU A 217 -6.80 8.07 6.90
CA LEU A 217 -5.93 9.11 6.40
C LEU A 217 -6.75 9.86 5.36
N ASP A 218 -7.12 11.10 5.66
CA ASP A 218 -7.84 11.92 4.69
C ASP A 218 -7.03 11.97 3.39
N SER A 219 -7.54 11.32 2.34
CA SER A 219 -7.06 11.47 0.97
C SER A 219 -7.02 12.94 0.51
N GLN A 220 -7.62 13.84 1.29
CA GLN A 220 -7.54 15.29 1.13
C GLN A 220 -6.18 15.92 1.48
N THR A 221 -5.20 15.20 2.06
CA THR A 221 -3.97 15.84 2.58
C THR A 221 -2.68 15.64 1.77
N GLN A 222 -2.73 15.03 0.59
CA GLN A 222 -1.60 15.09 -0.38
C GLN A 222 -2.07 15.26 -1.82
N ARG A 223 -3.02 16.17 -2.08
CA ARG A 223 -2.82 17.01 -3.26
C ARG A 223 -1.60 17.85 -2.93
N VAL A 224 -0.53 17.75 -3.70
CA VAL A 224 0.51 18.79 -3.68
C VAL A 224 -0.26 20.09 -3.73
N ASP A 225 -0.13 20.94 -2.72
CA ASP A 225 -0.72 22.27 -2.76
C ASP A 225 -0.03 22.98 -3.91
N ILE A 226 -0.61 22.84 -5.10
CA ILE A 226 -0.28 23.62 -6.26
C ILE A 226 -0.74 25.02 -5.87
N LEU A 227 0.18 25.76 -5.27
CA LEU A 227 -0.06 27.12 -4.83
C LEU A 227 -0.03 28.01 -6.05
N GLY A 228 -1.00 28.92 -6.16
CA GLY A 228 -0.90 30.00 -7.11
C GLY A 228 0.29 30.88 -6.75
N ALA A 229 1.07 31.28 -7.74
CA ALA A 229 2.16 32.24 -7.55
C ALA A 229 1.62 33.67 -7.26
N ASN A 230 0.34 33.90 -7.54
CA ASN A 230 -0.36 35.17 -7.36
C ASN A 230 -1.86 34.93 -7.09
N PRO A 231 -2.64 35.97 -6.71
CA PRO A 231 -4.05 35.82 -6.38
C PRO A 231 -4.92 35.28 -7.52
N ALA A 232 -4.60 35.62 -8.78
CA ALA A 232 -5.35 35.16 -9.95
C ALA A 232 -5.16 33.65 -10.16
N GLU A 233 -3.92 33.16 -10.08
CA GLU A 233 -3.61 31.72 -10.13
C GLU A 233 -4.32 30.96 -9.02
N THR A 234 -4.27 31.45 -7.78
CA THR A 234 -4.93 30.82 -6.63
C THR A 234 -6.44 30.72 -6.87
N THR A 235 -7.06 31.79 -7.38
CA THR A 235 -8.50 31.81 -7.67
C THR A 235 -8.89 30.75 -8.71
N VAL A 236 -8.13 30.61 -9.80
CA VAL A 236 -8.40 29.60 -10.84
C VAL A 236 -8.19 28.18 -10.30
N LEU A 237 -7.14 27.96 -9.52
CA LEU A 237 -6.85 26.67 -8.89
C LEU A 237 -7.93 26.27 -7.88
N ASP A 238 -8.45 27.20 -7.10
CA ASP A 238 -9.52 26.94 -6.14
C ASP A 238 -10.84 26.57 -6.82
N LEU A 239 -11.15 27.21 -7.96
CA LEU A 239 -12.33 26.84 -8.75
C LEU A 239 -12.22 25.44 -9.34
N LEU A 240 -11.05 25.07 -9.86
CA LEU A 240 -10.77 23.72 -10.33
C LEU A 240 -10.86 22.70 -9.18
N ARG A 241 -10.35 23.04 -7.98
CA ARG A 241 -10.49 22.22 -6.77
C ARG A 241 -11.94 22.01 -6.36
N ALA A 242 -12.78 23.03 -6.54
CA ALA A 242 -14.22 22.99 -6.30
C ALA A 242 -15.02 22.24 -7.38
N GLY A 243 -14.34 21.70 -8.41
CA GLY A 243 -14.95 20.86 -9.45
C GLY A 243 -15.42 21.61 -10.70
N HIS A 244 -15.16 22.91 -10.81
CA HIS A 244 -15.44 23.67 -12.03
C HIS A 244 -14.35 23.39 -13.06
N SER A 245 -14.70 22.81 -14.21
CA SER A 245 -13.73 22.45 -15.26
C SER A 245 -13.94 23.17 -16.59
N ASP A 246 -15.15 23.67 -16.87
CA ASP A 246 -15.48 24.37 -18.10
C ASP A 246 -14.86 25.78 -18.13
N ILE A 247 -14.25 26.15 -19.26
CA ILE A 247 -13.55 27.43 -19.43
C ILE A 247 -14.46 28.66 -19.23
N ASN A 248 -15.72 28.61 -19.67
CA ASN A 248 -16.64 29.72 -19.52
C ASN A 248 -17.15 29.85 -18.07
N ASP A 249 -17.38 28.72 -17.40
CA ASP A 249 -17.74 28.67 -15.98
C ASP A 249 -16.59 29.19 -15.10
N LEU A 250 -15.36 28.76 -15.38
CA LEU A 250 -14.14 29.23 -14.71
C LEU A 250 -13.95 30.73 -14.89
N GLN A 251 -14.09 31.24 -16.13
CA GLN A 251 -13.97 32.66 -16.43
C GLN A 251 -15.02 33.48 -15.67
N THR A 252 -16.27 33.05 -15.69
CA THR A 252 -17.39 33.74 -15.03
C THR A 252 -17.21 33.77 -13.50
N ARG A 253 -16.81 32.65 -12.89
CA ARG A 253 -16.68 32.53 -11.43
C ARG A 253 -15.41 33.15 -10.88
N SER A 254 -14.34 33.19 -11.66
CA SER A 254 -13.06 33.80 -11.24
C SER A 254 -13.18 35.31 -11.04
N LYS A 255 -14.17 35.95 -11.67
CA LYS A 255 -14.36 37.41 -11.69
C LYS A 255 -13.14 38.19 -12.22
N LEU A 256 -12.21 37.49 -12.87
CA LEU A 256 -11.08 38.09 -13.56
C LEU A 256 -11.55 38.68 -14.89
N SER A 257 -10.84 39.68 -15.40
CA SER A 257 -11.07 40.14 -16.76
C SER A 257 -10.74 39.03 -17.77
N VAL A 258 -11.31 39.11 -18.98
CA VAL A 258 -11.05 38.11 -20.04
C VAL A 258 -9.54 37.96 -20.33
N GLU A 259 -8.83 39.08 -20.34
CA GLU A 259 -7.39 39.13 -20.62
C GLU A 259 -6.58 38.52 -19.48
N GLU A 260 -6.88 38.89 -18.23
CA GLU A 260 -6.20 38.38 -17.04
C GLU A 260 -6.44 36.89 -16.80
N PHE A 261 -7.66 36.41 -17.06
CA PHE A 261 -8.01 34.99 -16.99
C PHE A 261 -7.20 34.15 -17.99
N ASN A 262 -7.16 34.58 -19.26
CA ASN A 262 -6.43 33.86 -20.30
C ASN A 262 -4.92 33.81 -20.00
N GLN A 263 -4.32 34.92 -19.58
CA GLN A 263 -2.92 34.94 -19.16
C GLN A 263 -2.65 33.99 -17.99
N THR A 264 -3.51 34.02 -16.96
CA THR A 264 -3.39 33.15 -15.78
C THR A 264 -3.46 31.67 -16.16
N LEU A 265 -4.43 31.29 -16.99
CA LEU A 265 -4.64 29.91 -17.40
C LEU A 265 -3.46 29.39 -18.23
N THR A 266 -2.93 30.19 -19.15
CA THR A 266 -1.72 29.85 -19.92
C THR A 266 -0.49 29.68 -19.01
N MET A 267 -0.30 30.55 -18.01
CA MET A 267 0.84 30.42 -17.09
C MET A 267 0.74 29.18 -16.18
N LEU A 268 -0.47 28.85 -15.72
CA LEU A 268 -0.72 27.62 -14.98
C LEU A 268 -0.44 26.38 -15.84
N GLU A 269 -0.76 26.41 -17.14
CA GLU A 269 -0.50 25.30 -18.06
C GLU A 269 1.00 25.13 -18.34
N ILE A 270 1.71 26.24 -18.63
CA ILE A 270 3.16 26.23 -18.86
C ILE A 270 3.92 25.73 -17.64
N SER A 271 3.47 26.08 -16.43
CA SER A 271 4.06 25.62 -15.17
C SER A 271 3.66 24.19 -14.80
N GLY A 272 2.84 23.52 -15.61
CA GLY A 272 2.37 22.14 -15.37
C GLY A 272 1.38 22.01 -14.22
N LYS A 273 0.83 23.12 -13.73
CA LYS A 273 -0.11 23.17 -12.61
C LYS A 273 -1.54 22.81 -13.02
N VAL A 274 -1.88 23.03 -14.28
CA VAL A 274 -3.16 22.64 -14.89
C VAL A 274 -2.92 22.06 -16.28
N ARG A 275 -3.87 21.30 -16.81
CA ARG A 275 -3.84 20.73 -18.16
C ARG A 275 -5.21 20.80 -18.83
N ALA A 276 -5.21 21.03 -20.13
CA ALA A 276 -6.41 20.94 -20.95
C ALA A 276 -6.85 19.48 -21.15
N LEU A 277 -8.12 19.19 -20.91
CA LEU A 277 -8.76 17.89 -21.15
C LEU A 277 -9.41 17.79 -22.55
N GLY A 278 -9.44 18.91 -23.30
CA GLY A 278 -10.15 19.05 -24.56
C GLY A 278 -11.59 19.53 -24.37
N GLY A 279 -12.19 20.05 -25.45
CA GLY A 279 -13.58 20.54 -25.43
C GLY A 279 -13.83 21.76 -24.53
N GLY A 280 -12.80 22.51 -24.17
CA GLY A 280 -12.90 23.65 -23.24
C GLY A 280 -12.83 23.26 -21.76
N HIS A 281 -12.52 22.00 -21.44
CA HIS A 281 -12.37 21.55 -20.05
C HIS A 281 -10.91 21.54 -19.58
N TRP A 282 -10.72 21.86 -18.30
CA TRP A 282 -9.42 21.95 -17.64
C TRP A 282 -9.40 21.13 -16.35
N SER A 283 -8.22 20.62 -15.98
CA SER A 283 -7.99 19.93 -14.71
C SER A 283 -6.67 20.36 -14.09
N ILE A 284 -6.54 20.18 -12.78
CA ILE A 284 -5.26 20.32 -12.08
C ILE A 284 -4.31 19.21 -12.58
N GLY A 285 -3.05 19.60 -12.81
CA GLY A 285 -1.98 18.79 -13.42
C GLY A 285 -1.52 17.63 -12.54
#